data_AF-A0A1Y0BZ66-F1
#
_entry.id   AF-A0A1Y0BZ66-F1
#
_cell.length_a   1.000
_cell.length_b   1.000
_cell.length_c   1.000
_cell.angle_alpha   90.00
_cell.angle_beta   90.00
_cell.angle_gamma   90.00
#
_symmetry.space_group_name_H-M   'P 1'
#
loop_
_entity.id
_entity.type
_entity.pdbx_description
1 polymer ?
#
loop_
_entity_poly.entity_id
_entity_poly.type
_entity_poly.pdbx_seq_one_letter_code
_entity_poly.pdbx_strand_id
1 'polypeptide(L)'
;MAKLVPYLDTEKPVGERLSPQMQQEIEEVAPSGLTNGAVTTAKLAEKAVTTGKLADGAVTTEKIATDGVEAVNLAPGAVTTAKLDDDAVTADKAGTGVVTAHDKDGNAITLDVVPITAADWGALPSKNPNVMYAVI
;
A
#
# COMPACT_ATOMS: atom_id res chain seq x y z
N MET A 1 34.77 -44.75 -36.51
CA MET A 1 35.61 -44.02 -35.53
C MET A 1 34.93 -44.16 -34.18
N ALA A 2 35.65 -44.59 -33.13
CA ALA A 2 35.10 -44.63 -31.78
C ALA A 2 34.60 -43.21 -31.42
N LYS A 3 33.35 -43.09 -30.94
CA LYS A 3 32.82 -41.81 -30.45
C LYS A 3 33.77 -41.30 -29.36
N LEU A 4 34.49 -40.22 -29.64
CA LEU A 4 35.50 -39.62 -28.74
C LEU A 4 34.91 -39.16 -27.39
N VAL A 5 33.59 -39.13 -27.28
CA VAL A 5 32.83 -38.81 -26.07
C VAL A 5 31.67 -39.81 -25.96
N PRO A 6 31.78 -40.86 -25.12
CA PRO A 6 30.77 -41.93 -24.99
C PRO A 6 29.36 -41.41 -24.67
N TYR A 7 29.31 -40.21 -24.10
CA TYR A 7 28.08 -39.60 -23.59
C TYR A 7 27.54 -38.45 -24.45
N LEU A 8 28.16 -38.15 -25.60
CA LEU A 8 27.70 -37.10 -26.50
C LEU A 8 27.57 -37.62 -27.94
N ASP A 9 26.32 -37.74 -28.39
CA ASP A 9 25.93 -38.05 -29.75
C ASP A 9 25.63 -36.77 -30.53
N THR A 10 26.58 -36.31 -31.34
CA THR A 10 26.43 -35.06 -32.10
C THR A 10 25.52 -35.17 -33.32
N GLU A 11 25.10 -36.38 -33.69
CA GLU A 11 24.19 -36.62 -34.82
C GLU A 11 22.71 -36.50 -34.42
N LYS A 12 22.42 -36.56 -33.11
CA LYS A 12 21.07 -36.36 -32.57
C LYS A 12 20.70 -34.87 -32.43
N PRO A 13 19.40 -34.53 -32.45
CA PRO A 13 18.95 -33.16 -32.21
C PRO A 13 19.32 -32.68 -30.80
N VAL A 14 19.42 -31.35 -30.64
CA VAL A 14 19.64 -30.70 -29.34
C VAL A 14 18.58 -31.17 -28.33
N GLY A 15 19.02 -31.53 -27.12
CA GLY A 15 18.17 -32.15 -26.10
C GLY A 15 18.33 -33.68 -26.00
N GLU A 16 18.67 -34.36 -27.10
CA GLU A 16 18.82 -35.83 -27.13
C GLU A 16 20.27 -36.31 -27.29
N ARG A 17 21.21 -35.36 -27.39
CA ARG A 17 22.63 -35.64 -27.64
C ARG A 17 23.30 -36.35 -26.47
N LEU A 18 22.77 -36.23 -25.25
CA LEU A 18 23.36 -36.84 -24.06
C LEU A 18 22.78 -38.23 -23.80
N SER A 19 23.48 -39.07 -23.03
CA SER A 19 22.92 -40.33 -22.56
C SER A 19 21.70 -40.08 -21.65
N PRO A 20 20.75 -41.04 -21.53
CA PRO A 20 19.59 -40.88 -20.66
C PRO A 20 19.96 -40.58 -19.19
N GLN A 21 21.05 -41.18 -18.69
CA GLN A 21 21.55 -40.96 -17.32
C GLN A 21 21.99 -39.50 -17.12
N MET A 22 22.75 -38.93 -18.07
CA MET A 22 23.17 -37.53 -17.96
C MET A 22 22.00 -36.55 -18.10
N GLN A 23 21.03 -36.85 -18.96
CA GLN A 23 19.82 -36.04 -19.07
C GLN A 23 19.05 -36.01 -17.74
N GLN A 24 18.98 -37.14 -17.05
CA GLN A 24 18.31 -37.25 -15.76
C GLN A 24 19.02 -36.47 -14.65
N GLU A 25 20.35 -36.56 -14.55
CA GLU A 25 21.14 -35.75 -13.60
C GLU A 25 20.99 -34.25 -13.86
N ILE A 26 20.96 -33.83 -15.13
CA ILE A 26 20.74 -32.43 -15.50
C ILE A 26 19.33 -31.97 -15.09
N GLU A 27 18.31 -32.78 -15.34
CA GLU A 27 16.93 -32.43 -14.97
C GLU A 27 16.76 -32.30 -13.45
N GLU A 28 17.44 -33.15 -12.66
CA GLU A 28 17.41 -33.09 -11.19
C GLU A 28 17.98 -31.77 -10.63
N VAL A 29 18.96 -31.18 -11.31
CA VAL A 29 19.55 -29.88 -10.93
C VAL A 29 18.96 -28.69 -11.70
N ALA A 30 18.10 -28.94 -12.69
CA ALA A 30 17.47 -27.90 -13.48
C ALA A 30 16.39 -27.17 -12.67
N PRO A 31 16.14 -25.86 -12.93
CA PRO A 31 15.04 -25.13 -12.30
C PRO A 31 13.66 -25.77 -12.53
N SER A 32 13.47 -26.47 -13.65
CA SER A 32 12.24 -27.22 -13.97
C SER A 32 12.00 -28.42 -13.04
N GLY A 33 13.07 -28.98 -12.46
CA GLY A 33 13.00 -30.10 -11.53
C GLY A 33 12.62 -29.70 -10.10
N LEU A 34 12.43 -28.40 -9.80
CA LEU A 34 12.03 -27.94 -8.47
C LEU A 34 10.61 -28.39 -8.13
N THR A 35 10.49 -29.25 -7.13
CA THR A 35 9.21 -29.67 -6.57
C THR A 35 8.61 -28.62 -5.64
N ASN A 36 7.31 -28.73 -5.36
CA ASN A 36 6.65 -27.82 -4.40
C ASN A 36 7.33 -27.86 -3.04
N GLY A 37 7.70 -26.68 -2.52
CA GLY A 37 8.40 -26.55 -1.25
C GLY A 37 9.92 -26.83 -1.33
N ALA A 38 10.46 -27.16 -2.51
CA ALA A 38 11.89 -27.35 -2.69
C ALA A 38 12.69 -26.09 -2.31
N VAL A 39 12.15 -24.89 -2.59
CA VAL A 39 12.72 -23.60 -2.19
C VAL A 39 12.17 -23.20 -0.81
N THR A 40 12.97 -23.43 0.23
CA THR A 40 12.67 -23.01 1.60
C THR A 40 13.26 -21.63 1.88
N THR A 41 12.87 -21.01 2.99
CA THR A 41 13.43 -19.72 3.44
C THR A 41 14.96 -19.76 3.54
N ALA A 42 15.53 -20.84 4.09
CA ALA A 42 16.97 -21.02 4.22
C ALA A 42 17.73 -21.10 2.88
N LYS A 43 17.04 -21.38 1.77
CA LYS A 43 17.63 -21.40 0.41
C LYS A 43 17.60 -20.03 -0.27
N LEU A 44 16.86 -19.06 0.29
CA LEU A 44 16.84 -17.69 -0.21
C LEU A 44 17.92 -16.88 0.53
N ALA A 45 18.93 -16.43 -0.21
CA ALA A 45 19.89 -15.48 0.32
C ALA A 45 19.23 -14.14 0.65
N GLU A 46 19.88 -13.33 1.48
CA GLU A 46 19.41 -11.98 1.77
C GLU A 46 19.23 -11.18 0.47
N LYS A 47 18.11 -10.46 0.36
CA LYS A 47 17.74 -9.66 -0.83
C LYS A 47 17.62 -10.46 -2.14
N ALA A 48 17.54 -11.79 -2.08
CA ALA A 48 17.38 -12.63 -3.27
C ALA A 48 16.04 -12.36 -4.00
N VAL A 49 15.00 -11.94 -3.29
CA VAL A 49 13.71 -11.54 -3.87
C VAL A 49 13.69 -10.02 -3.99
N THR A 50 13.80 -9.52 -5.23
CA THR A 50 13.75 -8.11 -5.58
C THR A 50 12.34 -7.75 -6.08
N THR A 51 12.02 -6.47 -6.18
CA THR A 51 10.71 -6.01 -6.66
C THR A 51 10.35 -6.61 -8.02
N GLY A 52 11.29 -6.66 -8.97
CA GLY A 52 11.05 -7.24 -10.30
C GLY A 52 10.84 -8.77 -10.31
N LYS A 53 11.07 -9.46 -9.19
CA LYS A 53 10.77 -10.90 -9.03
C LYS A 53 9.39 -11.15 -8.43
N LEU A 54 8.72 -10.11 -7.93
CA LEU A 54 7.34 -10.20 -7.45
C LEU A 54 6.40 -9.82 -8.60
N ALA A 55 5.49 -10.74 -8.93
CA ALA A 55 4.40 -10.43 -9.85
C ALA A 55 3.40 -9.48 -9.19
N ASP A 56 2.62 -8.76 -10.00
CA ASP A 56 1.54 -7.90 -9.51
C ASP A 56 0.55 -8.72 -8.67
N GLY A 57 0.24 -8.22 -7.47
CA GLY A 57 -0.65 -8.90 -6.52
C GLY A 57 -0.03 -10.11 -5.80
N ALA A 58 1.27 -10.40 -5.98
CA ALA A 58 1.93 -11.52 -5.29
C ALA A 58 1.96 -11.37 -3.75
N VAL A 59 1.93 -10.14 -3.24
CA VAL A 59 1.86 -9.84 -1.81
C VAL A 59 0.42 -9.46 -1.47
N THR A 60 -0.34 -10.42 -0.92
CA THR A 60 -1.72 -10.20 -0.47
C THR A 60 -1.76 -9.69 0.97
N THR A 61 -2.94 -9.27 1.43
CA THR A 61 -3.18 -8.80 2.80
C THR A 61 -2.75 -9.82 3.86
N GLU A 62 -2.95 -11.11 3.61
CA GLU A 62 -2.57 -12.20 4.52
C GLU A 62 -1.06 -12.43 4.60
N LYS A 63 -0.28 -11.85 3.66
CA LYS A 63 1.18 -11.92 3.65
C LYS A 63 1.83 -10.74 4.36
N ILE A 64 1.07 -9.70 4.68
CA ILE A 64 1.53 -8.55 5.45
C ILE A 64 1.28 -8.84 6.92
N ALA A 65 2.35 -8.83 7.73
CA ALA A 65 2.22 -9.01 9.17
C ALA A 65 1.44 -7.84 9.80
N THR A 66 0.88 -8.06 10.99
CA THR A 66 0.34 -6.96 11.82
C THR A 66 1.41 -5.89 11.99
N ASP A 67 1.01 -4.62 11.80
CA ASP A 67 1.90 -3.45 11.82
C ASP A 67 3.03 -3.49 10.77
N GLY A 68 2.95 -4.35 9.76
CA GLY A 68 3.96 -4.50 8.71
C GLY A 68 4.03 -3.34 7.70
N VAL A 69 3.11 -2.36 7.80
CA VAL A 69 3.12 -1.12 7.02
C VAL A 69 3.22 0.05 7.99
N GLU A 70 4.34 0.75 7.93
CA GLU A 70 4.60 1.96 8.71
C GLU A 70 4.27 3.21 7.90
N ALA A 71 4.18 4.37 8.58
CA ALA A 71 3.89 5.65 7.92
C ALA A 71 4.92 6.00 6.83
N VAL A 72 6.18 5.62 6.99
CA VAL A 72 7.24 5.84 5.99
C VAL A 72 7.00 5.08 4.68
N ASN A 73 6.19 4.01 4.72
CA ASN A 73 5.85 3.24 3.53
C ASN A 73 4.72 3.90 2.71
N LEU A 74 4.02 4.89 3.26
CA LEU A 74 2.92 5.57 2.59
C LEU A 74 3.43 6.83 1.89
N ALA A 75 3.32 6.85 0.56
CA ALA A 75 3.60 8.05 -0.23
C ALA A 75 2.57 9.16 0.06
N PRO A 76 2.92 10.45 -0.14
CA PRO A 76 1.95 11.53 -0.07
C PRO A 76 0.74 11.26 -0.98
N GLY A 77 -0.47 11.35 -0.41
CA GLY A 77 -1.72 11.08 -1.13
C GLY A 77 -2.05 9.61 -1.34
N ALA A 78 -1.26 8.65 -0.82
CA ALA A 78 -1.55 7.22 -0.93
C ALA A 78 -2.87 6.83 -0.25
N VAL A 79 -3.22 7.52 0.84
CA VAL A 79 -4.51 7.40 1.52
C VAL A 79 -5.42 8.53 1.03
N THR A 80 -6.30 8.21 0.09
CA THR A 80 -7.32 9.14 -0.41
C THR A 80 -8.60 9.05 0.41
N THR A 81 -9.50 10.01 0.25
CA THR A 81 -10.81 10.00 0.93
C THR A 81 -11.60 8.72 0.66
N ALA A 82 -11.53 8.17 -0.57
CA ALA A 82 -12.17 6.90 -0.92
C ALA A 82 -11.55 5.66 -0.28
N LYS A 83 -10.41 5.80 0.44
CA LYS A 83 -9.77 4.72 1.21
C LYS A 83 -10.07 4.81 2.70
N LEU A 84 -10.76 5.87 3.13
CA LEU A 84 -11.21 6.04 4.50
C LEU A 84 -12.68 5.64 4.56
N ASP A 85 -13.00 4.71 5.45
CA ASP A 85 -14.38 4.44 5.80
C ASP A 85 -14.97 5.65 6.55
N ASP A 86 -16.31 5.74 6.56
CA ASP A 86 -17.00 6.75 7.36
C ASP A 86 -16.57 6.64 8.82
N ASP A 87 -16.37 7.80 9.46
CA ASP A 87 -15.89 7.94 10.85
C ASP A 87 -14.49 7.35 11.15
N ALA A 88 -13.72 6.92 10.14
CA ALA A 88 -12.37 6.36 10.35
C ALA A 88 -11.38 7.37 10.96
N VAL A 89 -11.61 8.68 10.78
CA VAL A 89 -10.81 9.76 11.37
C VAL A 89 -11.64 10.49 12.41
N THR A 90 -11.32 10.26 13.69
CA THR A 90 -11.94 10.99 14.79
C THR A 90 -11.40 12.42 14.90
N ALA A 91 -12.12 13.31 15.58
CA ALA A 91 -11.67 14.70 15.80
C ALA A 91 -10.27 14.77 16.45
N ASP A 92 -9.99 13.87 17.41
CA ASP A 92 -8.68 13.78 18.06
C ASP A 92 -7.56 13.37 17.08
N LYS A 93 -7.88 12.53 16.09
CA LYS A 93 -6.93 12.10 15.05
C LYS A 93 -6.74 13.15 13.96
N ALA A 94 -7.77 13.93 13.65
CA ALA A 94 -7.65 15.08 12.76
C ALA A 94 -6.77 16.18 13.37
N GLY A 95 -6.86 16.38 14.69
CA GLY A 95 -6.10 17.39 15.41
C GLY A 95 -6.76 18.77 15.38
N THR A 96 -6.32 19.63 16.30
CA THR A 96 -6.89 20.98 16.49
C THR A 96 -6.74 21.83 15.24
N GLY A 97 -7.84 22.46 14.80
CA GLY A 97 -7.85 23.38 13.66
C GLY A 97 -7.99 22.71 12.29
N VAL A 98 -7.98 21.38 12.21
CA VAL A 98 -8.23 20.65 10.95
C VAL A 98 -9.72 20.60 10.63
N VAL A 99 -10.57 20.39 11.64
CA VAL A 99 -12.02 20.41 11.47
C VAL A 99 -12.50 21.84 11.40
N THR A 100 -13.03 22.24 10.24
CA THR A 100 -13.69 23.54 10.04
C THR A 100 -15.17 23.31 9.73
N ALA A 101 -16.04 23.89 10.54
CA ALA A 101 -17.46 23.86 10.28
C ALA A 101 -17.77 24.88 9.18
N HIS A 102 -18.64 24.51 8.24
CA HIS A 102 -19.13 25.41 7.19
C HIS A 102 -20.66 25.41 7.20
N ASP A 103 -21.28 26.53 6.82
CA ASP A 103 -22.72 26.63 6.61
C ASP A 103 -23.15 25.92 5.31
N LYS A 104 -24.47 25.89 5.06
CA LYS A 104 -25.05 25.28 3.85
C LYS A 104 -24.59 25.93 2.53
N ASP A 105 -24.02 27.12 2.59
CA ASP A 105 -23.53 27.88 1.44
C ASP A 105 -21.99 27.80 1.33
N GLY A 106 -21.33 27.04 2.22
CA GLY A 106 -19.90 26.78 2.21
C GLY A 106 -19.05 27.87 2.90
N ASN A 107 -19.64 28.74 3.73
CA ASN A 107 -18.89 29.72 4.50
C ASN A 107 -18.41 29.12 5.82
N ALA A 108 -17.18 29.40 6.23
CA ALA A 108 -16.66 28.96 7.53
C ALA A 108 -17.50 29.51 8.69
N ILE A 109 -17.85 28.64 9.64
CA ILE A 109 -18.53 28.99 10.89
C ILE A 109 -17.45 29.25 11.94
N THR A 110 -17.22 30.52 12.23
CA THR A 110 -16.40 30.99 13.36
C THR A 110 -17.32 31.45 14.48
N LEU A 111 -17.07 31.09 15.74
CA LEU A 111 -17.85 31.61 16.86
C LEU A 111 -17.20 32.89 17.38
N ASP A 112 -17.65 34.04 16.89
CA ASP A 112 -17.20 35.34 17.40
C ASP A 112 -18.13 35.82 18.51
N VAL A 113 -17.58 36.29 19.63
CA VAL A 113 -18.37 36.84 20.74
C VAL A 113 -18.25 38.37 20.75
N VAL A 114 -19.36 39.07 20.54
CA VAL A 114 -19.40 40.53 20.51
C VAL A 114 -20.32 41.05 21.61
N PRO A 115 -19.79 41.77 22.63
CA PRO A 115 -20.63 42.44 23.62
C PRO A 115 -21.31 43.66 23.00
N ILE A 116 -22.62 43.79 23.18
CA ILE A 116 -23.43 44.90 22.66
C ILE A 116 -24.49 45.32 23.67
N THR A 117 -25.07 46.51 23.53
CA THR A 117 -26.23 46.91 24.34
C THR A 117 -27.55 46.43 23.71
N ALA A 118 -28.65 46.46 24.48
CA ALA A 118 -29.98 46.16 23.94
C ALA A 118 -30.42 47.13 22.83
N ALA A 119 -29.98 48.38 22.90
CA ALA A 119 -30.22 49.37 21.84
C ALA A 119 -29.46 49.01 20.55
N ASP A 120 -28.19 48.62 20.68
CA ASP A 120 -27.38 48.19 19.54
C ASP A 120 -27.95 46.93 18.88
N TRP A 121 -28.45 45.98 19.68
CA TRP A 121 -29.09 44.75 19.17
C TRP A 121 -30.31 45.03 18.29
N GLY A 122 -31.14 45.99 18.70
CA GLY A 122 -32.30 46.43 17.93
C GLY A 122 -31.94 47.18 16.65
N ALA A 123 -30.77 47.83 16.64
CA ALA A 123 -30.28 48.62 15.51
C ALA A 123 -29.49 47.81 14.47
N LEU A 124 -29.14 46.55 14.74
CA LEU A 124 -28.40 45.71 13.79
C LEU A 124 -29.19 45.50 12.48
N PRO A 125 -28.60 45.81 11.31
CA PRO A 125 -29.28 45.65 10.01
C PRO A 125 -29.59 44.18 9.68
N SER A 126 -28.75 43.26 10.16
CA SER A 126 -28.97 41.81 10.12
C SER A 126 -28.16 41.15 11.22
N LYS A 127 -28.68 40.05 11.81
CA LYS A 127 -27.98 39.30 12.85
C LYS A 127 -27.15 38.21 12.17
N ASN A 128 -25.83 38.29 12.30
CA ASN A 128 -24.94 37.27 11.75
C ASN A 128 -25.13 35.96 12.54
N PRO A 129 -25.53 34.85 11.90
CA PRO A 129 -25.74 33.57 12.58
C PRO A 129 -24.45 32.97 13.19
N ASN A 130 -23.26 33.45 12.77
CA ASN A 130 -21.96 33.00 13.27
C ASN A 130 -21.45 33.88 14.44
N VAL A 131 -22.15 34.97 14.80
CA VAL A 131 -21.74 35.85 15.90
C VAL A 131 -22.66 35.65 17.11
N MET A 132 -22.08 35.29 18.26
CA MET A 132 -22.78 35.35 19.54
C MET A 132 -22.74 36.78 20.08
N TYR A 133 -23.87 37.48 19.97
CA TYR A 133 -24.01 38.81 20.55
C TYR A 133 -24.39 38.69 22.03
N ALA A 134 -23.47 39.04 22.92
CA ALA A 134 -23.73 39.09 24.36
C ALA A 134 -24.34 40.45 24.70
N VAL A 135 -25.67 40.48 24.83
CA VAL A 135 -26.37 41.71 25.26
C VAL A 135 -26.07 41.92 26.73
N ILE A 136 -25.34 43.00 27.04
CA ILE A 136 -24.90 43.39 28.37
C ILE A 136 -25.50 44.72 28.80
#